data_AF-A0A382FPH1-F1
#
_entry.id   AF-A0A382FPH1-F1
#
_cell.length_a   1.000
_cell.length_b   1.000
_cell.length_c   1.000
_cell.angle_alpha   90.00
_cell.angle_beta   90.00
_cell.angle_gamma   90.00
#
_symmetry.space_group_name_H-M   'P 1'
#
loop_
_entity.id
_entity.type
_entity.pdbx_description
1 polymer ?
#
loop_
_entity_poly.entity_id
_entity_poly.type
_entity_poly.pdbx_seq_one_letter_code
_entity_poly.pdbx_strand_id
1 'polypeptide(L)' 'MSFSPFQRRFKSRRPRRLGPRDQILREWRGVDVRALEKTHGSKSYSAGAVVKNVLAALQLDRRRAETEVVKVWNQ' A
#
# COMPACT_ATOMS: atom_id res chain seq x y z
N MET A 1 21.66 1.72 -6.75
CA MET A 1 20.26 1.58 -7.23
C MET A 1 19.38 2.49 -6.38
N SER A 2 18.76 3.51 -6.99
CA SER A 2 17.85 4.44 -6.29
C SER A 2 16.47 3.80 -6.18
N PHE A 3 15.98 3.59 -4.95
CA PHE A 3 14.61 3.12 -4.72
C PHE A 3 13.67 4.33 -4.70
N SER A 4 12.67 4.35 -5.58
CA SER A 4 11.61 5.36 -5.51
C SER A 4 10.91 5.27 -4.14
N PRO A 5 10.66 6.40 -3.44
CA PRO A 5 10.00 6.40 -2.14
C PRO A 5 8.56 5.87 -2.19
N PHE A 6 8.00 5.73 -3.40
CA PHE A 6 6.66 5.18 -3.64
C PHE A 6 6.63 3.69 -3.96
N GLN A 7 7.80 3.06 -4.15
CA GLN A 7 7.86 1.62 -4.36
C GLN A 7 7.78 0.89 -3.03
N ARG A 8 6.56 0.79 -2.51
CA ARG A 8 6.23 -0.13 -1.42
C ARG A 8 6.56 -1.53 -1.97
N ARG A 9 7.66 -2.13 -1.50
CA ARG A 9 8.05 -3.51 -1.82
C ARG A 9 6.87 -4.38 -1.38
N PHE A 10 5.98 -4.70 -2.31
CA PHE A 10 4.93 -5.67 -2.06
C PHE A 10 5.69 -6.94 -1.72
N LYS A 11 5.82 -7.25 -0.41
CA LYS A 11 6.32 -8.56 0.01
C LYS A 11 5.47 -9.53 -0.77
N SER A 12 6.08 -10.25 -1.70
CA SER A 12 5.41 -11.27 -2.50
C SER A 12 4.85 -12.26 -1.49
N ARG A 13 3.60 -12.06 -1.10
CA ARG A 13 2.89 -13.01 -0.25
C ARG A 13 2.84 -14.25 -1.11
N ARG A 14 3.66 -15.25 -0.78
CA ARG A 14 3.65 -16.53 -1.47
C ARG A 14 2.18 -16.92 -1.64
N PRO A 15 1.76 -17.38 -2.83
CA PRO A 15 0.38 -17.74 -3.05
C PRO A 15 -0.07 -18.66 -1.93
N ARG A 16 -1.06 -18.24 -1.13
CA ARG A 16 -1.65 -19.12 -0.13
C ARG A 16 -2.14 -20.35 -0.88
N ARG A 17 -1.67 -21.54 -0.48
CA ARG A 17 -2.13 -22.82 -1.05
C ARG A 17 -3.66 -22.79 -1.14
N LEU A 18 -4.20 -23.27 -2.26
CA LEU A 18 -5.64 -23.29 -2.49
C LEU A 18 -6.30 -24.12 -1.38
N GLY A 19 -7.33 -23.56 -0.75
CA GLY A 19 -8.16 -24.35 0.17
C GLY A 19 -9.06 -25.30 -0.62
N PRO A 20 -9.64 -26.34 0.01
CA PRO A 20 -10.53 -27.29 -0.66
C PRO A 20 -11.69 -26.61 -1.42
N ARG A 21 -12.26 -25.56 -0.83
CA ARG A 21 -13.31 -24.74 -1.48
C ARG A 21 -12.81 -24.05 -2.75
N ASP A 22 -11.60 -23.50 -2.74
CA ASP A 22 -11.02 -22.82 -3.91
C ASP A 22 -10.78 -23.84 -5.04
N GLN A 23 -10.40 -25.07 -4.68
CA GLN A 23 -10.20 -26.16 -5.64
C GLN A 23 -11.51 -26.58 -6.31
N ILE A 24 -12.57 -26.81 -5.53
CA ILE A 24 -13.91 -27.14 -6.06
C ILE A 24 -14.43 -26.04 -6.97
N LEU A 25 -14.29 -24.76 -6.56
CA LEU A 25 -14.75 -23.63 -7.38
C LEU A 25 -13.96 -23.52 -8.69
N ARG A 26 -12.65 -23.75 -8.66
CA ARG A 26 -11.81 -23.77 -9.87
C ARG A 26 -12.21 -24.92 -10.80
N GLU A 27 -12.41 -26.10 -10.24
CA GLU A 27 -12.81 -27.30 -11.00
C GLU A 27 -14.18 -27.12 -11.64
N TRP A 28 -15.16 -26.60 -10.89
CA TRP A 28 -16.50 -26.33 -11.40
C TRP A 28 -16.53 -25.25 -12.49
N ARG A 29 -15.67 -24.23 -12.37
CA ARG A 29 -15.57 -23.12 -13.34
C ARG A 29 -14.65 -23.45 -14.53
N GLY A 30 -13.84 -24.51 -14.46
CA GLY A 30 -12.81 -24.82 -15.44
C GLY A 30 -11.64 -23.81 -15.50
N VAL A 31 -11.67 -22.74 -14.71
CA VAL A 31 -10.65 -21.68 -14.71
C VAL A 31 -10.47 -21.07 -13.31
N ASP A 32 -9.23 -20.71 -12.96
CA ASP A 32 -8.92 -20.01 -11.70
C ASP A 32 -9.07 -18.49 -11.88
N VAL A 33 -10.21 -17.94 -11.48
CA VAL A 33 -10.53 -16.50 -11.54
C VAL A 33 -10.32 -15.77 -10.21
N ARG A 34 -9.76 -16.44 -9.20
CA ARG A 34 -9.64 -15.89 -7.84
C ARG A 34 -8.84 -14.61 -7.77
N ALA A 35 -7.79 -14.50 -8.60
CA ALA A 35 -6.97 -13.30 -8.68
C ALA A 35 -7.80 -12.10 -9.18
N LEU A 36 -8.66 -12.33 -10.19
CA LEU A 36 -9.52 -11.33 -10.80
C LEU A 36 -10.61 -10.85 -9.82
N GLU A 37 -11.23 -11.78 -9.09
CA GLU A 37 -12.23 -11.45 -8.06
C GLU A 37 -11.60 -10.62 -6.93
N LYS A 38 -10.39 -10.98 -6.47
CA LYS A 38 -9.66 -10.22 -5.44
C LYS A 38 -9.30 -8.82 -5.89
N THR A 39 -9.01 -8.63 -7.18
CA THR A 39 -8.72 -7.30 -7.73
C THR A 39 -9.98 -6.46 -7.92
N HIS A 40 -11.14 -7.10 -8.11
CA HIS A 40 -12.42 -6.42 -8.28
C HIS A 40 -13.01 -5.88 -6.98
N GLY A 41 -12.48 -6.27 -5.82
CA GLY A 41 -12.80 -5.60 -4.56
C GLY A 41 -12.38 -4.13 -4.64
N SER A 42 -13.33 -3.20 -4.51
CA SER A 42 -13.08 -1.76 -4.54
C SER A 42 -12.10 -1.37 -3.43
N LYS A 43 -10.82 -1.24 -3.78
CA LYS A 43 -9.80 -0.67 -2.88
C LYS A 43 -9.92 0.85 -2.89
N SER A 44 -11.08 1.34 -2.46
CA SER A 44 -11.29 2.77 -2.26
C SER A 44 -10.56 3.17 -0.99
N TYR A 45 -9.49 3.96 -1.15
CA TYR A 45 -8.85 4.62 -0.02
C TYR A 45 -9.47 6.00 0.17
N SER A 46 -9.73 6.40 1.41
CA SER A 46 -10.13 7.78 1.69
C SER A 46 -9.00 8.74 1.36
N ALA A 47 -9.32 9.95 0.90
CA ALA A 47 -8.32 10.98 0.62
C ALA A 47 -7.41 11.24 1.84
N GLY A 48 -7.98 11.27 3.05
CA GLY A 48 -7.21 11.43 4.29
C GLY A 48 -6.19 10.30 4.53
N ALA A 49 -6.53 9.06 4.19
CA ALA A 49 -5.59 7.94 4.29
C ALA A 49 -4.43 8.06 3.29
N VAL A 50 -4.66 8.63 2.11
CA VAL A 50 -3.61 8.89 1.11
C VAL A 50 -2.73 10.05 1.57
N VAL A 51 -3.32 11.18 1.95
CA VAL A 51 -2.60 12.39 2.39
C VAL A 51 -1.68 12.07 3.57
N LYS A 52 -2.17 11.36 4.59
CA LYS A 52 -1.35 10.94 5.74
C LYS A 52 -0.09 10.17 5.30
N ASN A 53 -0.23 9.24 4.36
CA ASN A 53 0.89 8.44 3.88
C ASN A 53 1.89 9.28 3.07
N VAL A 54 1.42 10.24 2.28
CA VAL A 54 2.28 11.15 1.51
C VAL A 54 3.08 12.06 2.44
N LEU A 55 2.44 12.68 3.42
CA LEU A 55 3.11 13.53 4.42
C LEU A 55 4.20 12.75 5.18
N ALA A 56 3.88 11.53 5.60
CA ALA A 56 4.82 10.65 6.30
C ALA A 56 6.00 10.24 5.40
N ALA A 57 5.74 9.87 4.14
CA ALA A 57 6.77 9.46 3.19
C ALA A 57 7.76 10.59 2.86
N LEU A 58 7.25 11.83 2.78
CA LEU A 58 8.05 13.02 2.51
C LEU A 58 8.65 13.65 3.78
N GLN A 59 8.31 13.13 4.96
CA GLN A 59 8.76 13.63 6.26
C GLN A 59 8.48 15.14 6.45
N LEU A 60 7.37 15.64 5.90
CA LEU A 60 7.07 17.08 5.88
C LEU A 60 6.84 17.65 7.29
N ASP A 61 6.22 16.89 8.18
CA ASP A 61 6.01 17.30 9.57
C ASP A 61 7.35 17.54 10.29
N ARG A 62 8.33 16.66 10.04
CA ARG A 62 9.68 16.78 10.59
C ARG A 62 10.40 18.00 10.03
N ARG A 63 10.38 18.19 8.70
CA ARG A 63 11.01 19.35 8.05
C ARG A 63 10.40 20.66 8.52
N ARG A 64 9.09 20.69 8.74
CA ARG A 64 8.39 21.86 9.29
C ARG A 64 8.88 22.17 10.70
N ALA A 65 8.94 21.17 11.58
CA ALA A 65 9.45 21.35 12.95
C ALA A 65 10.91 21.85 12.97
N GLU A 66 11.78 21.27 12.13
CA GLU A 66 13.18 21.72 11.99
C GLU A 66 13.25 23.18 11.53
N THR A 67 12.40 23.59 10.58
CA THR A 67 12.34 24.98 10.09
C THR A 67 11.86 25.95 11.17
N GLU A 68 10.87 25.55 11.97
CA GLU A 68 10.37 26.35 13.09
C GLU A 68 11.43 26.54 14.17
N VAL A 69 12.21 25.50 14.50
CA VAL A 69 13.35 25.60 15.43
C VAL A 69 14.41 26.58 14.91
N VAL A 70 14.82 26.45 13.64
CA VAL A 70 15.79 27.35 13.02
C VAL A 70 15.27 28.79 13.00
N LYS A 71 13.98 28.99 12.71
CA LYS A 71 13.35 30.31 12.72
C LYS A 71 13.39 30.96 14.11
N VAL A 72 13.07 30.21 15.18
CA VAL A 72 13.09 30.71 16.56
C VAL A 72 14.51 31.02 17.01
N TRP A 73 15.49 30.20 16.63
CA TRP A 73 16.88 30.40 17.04
C TRP A 73 17.59 31.55 16.33
N ASN A 74 17.12 31.93 15.14
CA ASN A 74 17.66 33.06 14.36
C ASN A 74 17.00 34.40 14.70
N GLN A 75 16.16 34.47 15.74
CA GLN A 75 15.69 35.72 16.35
C GLN A 75 16.70 36.20 17.39
#